data_AF-A0A2H0KLC0-F1
#
_entry.id   AF-A0A2H0KLC0-F1
#
_cell.length_a   1.000
_cell.length_b   1.000
_cell.length_c   1.000
_cell.angle_alpha   90.00
_cell.angle_beta   90.00
_cell.angle_gamma   90.00
#
_symmetry.space_group_name_H-M   'P 1'
#
loop_
_entity.id
_entity.type
_entity.pdbx_description
1 polymer ?
#
loop_
_entity_poly.entity_id
_entity_poly.type
_entity_poly.pdbx_seq_one_letter_code
_entity_poly.pdbx_strand_id
1 'polypeptide(L)'
;MRYGIRTMASTINEKSPDVELAYTAFLRGIELFTEVAAAKPLSPLIDIYPNKVKTGLINTSKSFIDTKVGAAIPLKTIVSILSHLDFIVEVINGEELSITVPTHRASDVAIPEDIVEEVARIYGYFAIPSVLQRPAYVIQPKDKENLFHYQYEVKSFLKHKGYAEVMNYSACSPMLLQAFGQKQEDYLHITNSISEDIKFLRQSLIPSLVQNIKQNEGFAAHMYL
;
A
#
# COMPACT_ATOMS: atom_id res chain seq x y z
N MET A 1 10.18 14.73 6.11
CA MET A 1 11.45 14.07 5.69
C MET A 1 12.55 14.97 5.12
N ARG A 2 12.26 16.12 4.48
CA ARG A 2 13.28 17.02 3.84
C ARG A 2 14.50 17.37 4.72
N TYR A 3 14.30 17.56 6.02
CA TYR A 3 15.36 17.97 6.95
C TYR A 3 16.05 16.80 7.67
N GLY A 4 15.67 15.55 7.39
CA GLY A 4 16.20 14.38 8.09
C GLY A 4 15.83 14.28 9.59
N ILE A 5 15.03 15.21 10.11
CA ILE A 5 14.60 15.21 11.52
C ILE A 5 13.34 14.36 11.63
N ARG A 6 13.44 13.24 12.36
CA ARG A 6 12.32 12.35 12.65
C ARG A 6 12.17 12.20 14.16
N THR A 7 11.14 12.83 14.72
CA THR A 7 10.79 12.74 16.15
C THR A 7 9.46 12.01 16.34
N MET A 8 9.17 11.61 17.57
CA MET A 8 7.85 11.06 17.93
C MET A 8 6.73 12.05 17.59
N ALA A 9 6.90 13.34 17.92
CA ALA A 9 5.93 14.39 17.59
C ALA A 9 5.71 14.52 16.07
N SER A 10 6.78 14.50 15.26
CA SER A 10 6.68 14.51 13.80
C SER A 10 5.88 13.31 13.29
N THR A 11 6.15 12.12 13.82
CA THR A 11 5.48 10.88 13.39
C THR A 11 3.99 10.86 13.77
N ILE A 12 3.63 11.42 14.93
CA ILE A 12 2.23 11.56 15.34
C ILE A 12 1.52 12.55 14.42
N ASN A 13 2.09 13.74 14.21
CA ASN A 13 1.47 14.79 13.39
C ASN A 13 1.36 14.41 11.91
N GLU A 14 2.24 13.55 11.39
CA GLU A 14 2.14 12.99 10.04
C GLU A 14 0.91 12.07 9.86
N LYS A 15 0.35 11.54 10.95
CA LYS A 15 -0.78 10.60 10.94
C LYS A 15 -2.12 11.26 11.26
N SER A 16 -2.20 12.60 11.25
CA SER A 16 -3.43 13.35 11.49
C SER A 16 -4.11 12.95 12.81
N PRO A 17 -3.49 13.23 13.98
CA PRO A 17 -4.11 12.92 15.27
C PRO A 17 -5.43 13.69 15.42
N ASP A 18 -6.33 13.19 16.27
CA ASP A 18 -7.59 13.88 16.53
C ASP A 18 -7.34 15.29 17.06
N VAL A 19 -7.83 16.27 16.31
CA VAL A 19 -7.72 17.69 16.65
C VAL A 19 -8.55 18.04 17.88
N GLU A 20 -9.68 17.35 18.11
CA GLU A 20 -10.52 17.57 19.28
C GLU A 20 -9.84 17.09 20.58
N LEU A 21 -8.85 16.20 20.46
CA LEU A 21 -8.05 15.75 21.61
C LEU A 21 -7.04 16.80 22.09
N ALA A 22 -6.69 17.79 21.26
CA ALA A 22 -5.62 18.74 21.56
C ALA A 22 -5.88 19.52 22.87
N TYR A 23 -7.10 20.02 23.06
CA TYR A 23 -7.49 20.75 24.27
C TYR A 23 -7.37 19.87 25.52
N THR A 24 -7.95 18.66 25.47
CA THR A 24 -7.94 17.70 26.59
C THR A 24 -6.53 17.24 26.92
N ALA A 25 -5.72 16.93 25.91
CA ALA A 25 -4.33 16.53 26.10
C ALA A 25 -3.48 17.66 26.73
N PHE A 26 -3.73 18.92 26.33
CA PHE A 26 -3.02 20.07 26.90
C PHE A 26 -3.38 20.29 28.37
N LEU A 27 -4.68 20.21 28.73
CA LEU A 27 -5.12 20.28 30.12
C LEU A 27 -4.48 19.17 30.97
N ARG A 28 -4.46 17.93 30.46
CA ARG A 28 -3.80 16.83 31.16
C ARG A 28 -2.30 17.09 31.37
N GLY A 29 -1.65 17.73 30.41
CA GLY A 29 -0.26 18.18 30.56
C GLY A 29 -0.09 19.18 31.70
N ILE A 30 -0.95 20.19 31.79
CA ILE A 30 -0.93 21.19 32.89
C ILE A 30 -1.11 20.49 34.24
N GLU A 31 -2.09 19.60 34.38
CA GLU A 31 -2.32 18.83 35.60
C GLU A 31 -1.05 18.11 36.06
N LEU A 32 -0.40 17.39 35.13
CA LEU A 32 0.85 16.68 35.42
C LEU A 32 1.98 17.61 35.83
N PHE A 33 2.12 18.79 35.22
CA PHE A 33 3.11 19.79 35.63
C PHE A 33 2.84 20.34 37.04
N THR A 34 1.57 20.55 37.38
CA THR A 34 1.18 20.99 38.74
C THR A 34 1.46 19.90 39.76
N GLU A 35 1.18 18.64 39.46
CA GLU A 35 1.44 17.50 40.36
C GLU A 35 2.95 17.23 40.55
N VAL A 36 3.71 17.18 39.46
CA VAL A 36 5.10 16.70 39.48
C VAL A 36 6.11 17.81 39.78
N ALA A 37 5.85 19.03 39.31
CA ALA A 37 6.79 20.16 39.40
C ALA A 37 6.29 21.31 40.28
N ALA A 38 5.15 21.14 40.96
CA ALA A 38 4.47 22.20 41.74
C ALA A 38 4.22 23.49 40.92
N ALA A 39 4.08 23.36 39.59
CA ALA A 39 3.85 24.48 38.69
C ALA A 39 2.45 25.07 38.90
N LYS A 40 2.32 26.39 38.74
CA LYS A 40 1.05 27.11 38.85
C LYS A 40 0.64 27.68 37.49
N PRO A 41 -0.58 27.41 37.00
CA PRO A 41 -1.08 28.03 35.77
C PRO A 41 -1.09 29.55 35.90
N LEU A 42 -0.53 30.25 34.90
CA LEU A 42 -0.39 31.71 34.93
C LEU A 42 -1.64 32.42 34.38
N SER A 43 -2.31 31.84 33.39
CA SER A 43 -3.40 32.47 32.65
C SER A 43 -4.45 31.44 32.21
N PRO A 44 -5.65 31.90 31.79
CA PRO A 44 -6.58 31.07 31.06
C PRO A 44 -5.96 30.50 29.78
N LEU A 45 -6.53 29.40 29.29
CA LEU A 45 -6.12 28.81 28.01
C LEU A 45 -6.61 29.67 26.84
N ILE A 46 -5.74 29.84 25.84
CA ILE A 46 -6.09 30.42 24.55
C ILE A 46 -6.11 29.28 23.53
N ASP A 47 -7.29 28.99 22.98
CA ASP A 47 -7.48 28.00 21.92
C ASP A 47 -7.86 28.68 20.61
N ILE A 48 -7.00 28.58 19.60
CA ILE A 48 -7.19 29.20 18.28
C ILE A 48 -7.60 28.11 17.30
N TYR A 49 -8.91 27.93 17.14
CA TYR A 49 -9.46 26.86 16.29
C TYR A 49 -10.48 27.38 15.26
N PRO A 50 -10.02 28.07 14.19
CA PRO A 50 -10.90 28.73 13.22
C PRO A 50 -11.67 27.77 12.31
N ASN A 51 -11.10 26.59 12.01
CA ASN A 51 -11.69 25.60 11.10
C ASN A 51 -12.03 24.33 11.86
N LYS A 52 -13.13 24.37 12.63
CA LYS A 52 -13.60 23.19 13.36
C LYS A 52 -13.86 22.02 12.43
N VAL A 53 -13.42 20.83 12.84
CA VAL A 53 -13.66 19.61 12.09
C VAL A 53 -15.16 19.32 12.08
N LYS A 54 -15.68 19.01 10.89
CA LYS A 54 -17.06 18.57 10.72
C LYS A 54 -17.03 17.05 10.63
N THR A 55 -17.73 16.39 11.54
CA THR A 55 -17.91 14.93 11.49
C THR A 55 -18.69 14.56 10.24
N GLY A 56 -18.18 13.59 9.48
CA GLY A 56 -18.83 13.08 8.28
C GLY A 56 -20.09 12.28 8.63
N LEU A 57 -21.09 12.36 7.76
CA LEU A 57 -22.26 11.47 7.78
C LEU A 57 -22.15 10.52 6.60
N ILE A 58 -22.13 9.21 6.87
CA ILE A 58 -22.05 8.17 5.85
C ILE A 58 -23.37 7.41 5.83
N ASN A 59 -24.02 7.41 4.67
CA ASN A 59 -25.22 6.64 4.44
C ASN A 59 -24.88 5.34 3.70
N THR A 60 -25.32 4.22 4.25
CA THR A 60 -25.14 2.89 3.66
C THR A 60 -26.34 1.99 3.99
N SER A 61 -26.30 0.73 3.60
CA SER A 61 -27.33 -0.25 3.95
C SER A 61 -26.71 -1.57 4.39
N LYS A 62 -27.49 -2.36 5.12
CA LYS A 62 -27.11 -3.73 5.46
C LYS A 62 -26.76 -4.55 4.22
N SER A 63 -27.57 -4.45 3.16
CA SER A 63 -27.36 -5.22 1.94
C SER A 63 -26.05 -4.85 1.23
N PHE A 64 -25.70 -3.56 1.25
CA PHE A 64 -24.42 -3.08 0.72
C PHE A 64 -23.24 -3.69 1.49
N ILE A 65 -23.29 -3.65 2.82
CA ILE A 65 -22.26 -4.22 3.68
C ILE A 65 -22.13 -5.73 3.42
N ASP A 66 -23.23 -6.48 3.50
CA ASP A 66 -23.20 -7.93 3.29
C ASP A 66 -22.64 -8.31 1.92
N THR A 67 -23.01 -7.57 0.88
CA THR A 67 -22.54 -7.80 -0.50
C THR A 67 -21.04 -7.56 -0.63
N LYS A 68 -20.52 -6.49 0.00
CA LYS A 68 -19.10 -6.14 -0.08
C LYS A 68 -18.23 -7.04 0.80
N VAL A 69 -18.70 -7.42 1.98
CA VAL A 69 -18.01 -8.39 2.85
C VAL A 69 -18.07 -9.79 2.25
N GLY A 70 -19.17 -10.14 1.57
CA GLY A 70 -19.42 -11.51 1.09
C GLY A 70 -19.95 -12.44 2.18
N ALA A 71 -20.52 -11.89 3.25
CA ALA A 71 -21.12 -12.64 4.35
C ALA A 71 -22.40 -11.95 4.83
N ALA A 72 -23.43 -12.72 5.19
CA ALA A 72 -24.66 -12.18 5.75
C ALA A 72 -24.48 -11.88 7.25
N ILE A 73 -24.20 -10.63 7.61
CA ILE A 73 -23.96 -10.24 9.00
C ILE A 73 -25.27 -9.74 9.61
N PRO A 74 -25.67 -10.18 10.82
CA PRO A 74 -26.85 -9.65 11.49
C PRO A 74 -26.73 -8.14 11.73
N LEU A 75 -27.80 -7.39 11.46
CA LEU A 75 -27.81 -5.91 11.61
C LEU A 75 -27.41 -5.47 13.02
N LYS A 76 -27.90 -6.18 14.05
CA LYS A 76 -27.54 -5.94 15.45
C LYS A 76 -26.04 -6.06 15.69
N THR A 77 -25.37 -7.00 15.03
CA THR A 77 -23.92 -7.18 15.12
C THR A 77 -23.19 -6.02 14.45
N ILE A 78 -23.64 -5.59 13.26
CA ILE A 78 -23.08 -4.41 12.55
C ILE A 78 -23.15 -3.16 13.43
N VAL A 79 -24.34 -2.86 13.96
CA VAL A 79 -24.57 -1.70 14.83
C VAL A 79 -23.71 -1.79 16.10
N SER A 80 -23.63 -2.97 16.72
CA SER A 80 -22.80 -3.17 17.92
C SER A 80 -21.32 -2.97 17.64
N ILE A 81 -20.80 -3.48 16.52
CA ILE A 81 -19.40 -3.30 16.11
C ILE A 81 -19.07 -1.82 15.96
N LEU A 82 -19.87 -1.11 15.17
CA LEU A 82 -19.65 0.31 14.88
C LEU A 82 -19.79 1.17 16.16
N SER A 83 -20.75 0.85 17.03
CA SER A 83 -20.93 1.56 18.30
C SER A 83 -19.73 1.37 19.24
N HIS A 84 -19.12 0.18 19.29
CA HIS A 84 -17.88 -0.05 20.07
C HIS A 84 -16.66 0.68 19.52
N LEU A 85 -16.74 1.14 18.26
CA LEU A 85 -15.74 1.97 17.60
C LEU A 85 -16.13 3.46 17.63
N ASP A 86 -17.03 3.85 18.53
CA ASP A 86 -17.53 5.21 18.75
C ASP A 86 -18.31 5.84 17.58
N PHE A 87 -18.70 5.05 16.57
CA PHE A 87 -19.62 5.52 15.54
C PHE A 87 -21.03 5.62 16.10
N ILE A 88 -21.73 6.71 15.78
CA ILE A 88 -23.15 6.85 16.11
C ILE A 88 -23.94 6.32 14.92
N VAL A 89 -24.69 5.25 15.12
CA VAL A 89 -25.44 4.56 14.06
C VAL A 89 -26.94 4.73 14.27
N GLU A 90 -27.60 5.31 13.29
CA GLU A 90 -29.05 5.41 13.21
C GLU A 90 -29.57 4.42 12.16
N VAL A 91 -30.47 3.54 12.57
CA VAL A 91 -31.13 2.58 11.67
C VAL A 91 -32.41 3.21 11.14
N ILE A 92 -32.50 3.33 9.81
CA ILE A 92 -33.63 3.92 9.10
C ILE A 92 -34.34 2.81 8.32
N ASN A 93 -35.67 2.77 8.38
CA ASN A 93 -36.51 1.83 7.63
C ASN A 93 -36.16 0.33 7.81
N GLY A 94 -35.41 -0.04 8.86
CA GLY A 94 -35.03 -1.41 9.18
C GLY A 94 -33.81 -1.97 8.43
N GLU A 95 -33.30 -1.30 7.40
CA GLU A 95 -32.14 -1.77 6.61
C GLU A 95 -31.12 -0.68 6.24
N GLU A 96 -31.52 0.59 6.23
CA GLU A 96 -30.66 1.73 5.93
C GLU A 96 -29.92 2.18 7.20
N LEU A 97 -28.69 2.63 7.04
CA LEU A 97 -27.80 3.06 8.11
C LEU A 97 -27.31 4.47 7.82
N SER A 98 -27.57 5.38 8.76
CA SER A 98 -26.99 6.73 8.81
C SER A 98 -25.95 6.75 9.92
N ILE A 99 -24.68 6.90 9.54
CA ILE A 99 -23.53 6.68 10.44
C ILE A 99 -22.77 7.99 10.59
N THR A 100 -22.72 8.52 11.81
CA THR A 100 -21.87 9.66 12.15
C THR A 100 -20.47 9.17 12.50
N VAL A 101 -19.47 9.67 11.79
CA VAL A 101 -18.06 9.33 11.97
C VAL A 101 -17.50 10.07 13.18
N PRO A 102 -16.83 9.40 14.14
CA PRO A 102 -16.20 10.07 15.27
C PRO A 102 -15.00 10.92 14.80
N THR A 103 -14.69 11.97 15.54
CA THR A 103 -13.70 13.01 15.15
C THR A 103 -12.31 12.43 14.91
N HIS A 104 -11.89 11.46 15.74
CA HIS A 104 -10.62 10.78 15.61
C HIS A 104 -10.50 9.86 14.38
N ARG A 105 -11.60 9.61 13.66
CA ARG A 105 -11.64 8.85 12.38
C ARG A 105 -11.97 9.73 11.17
N ALA A 106 -12.12 11.04 11.36
CA ALA A 106 -12.58 11.93 10.29
C ALA A 106 -11.60 12.08 9.12
N SER A 107 -10.33 11.69 9.31
CA SER A 107 -9.30 11.73 8.26
C SER A 107 -9.22 10.46 7.40
N ASP A 108 -9.66 9.32 7.92
CA ASP A 108 -9.53 8.01 7.29
C ASP A 108 -10.86 7.36 6.92
N VAL A 109 -12.00 7.82 7.47
CA VAL A 109 -13.33 7.29 7.18
C VAL A 109 -14.20 8.36 6.52
N ALA A 110 -14.49 8.17 5.23
CA ALA A 110 -15.21 9.13 4.40
C ALA A 110 -16.27 8.51 3.46
N ILE A 111 -16.17 7.22 3.14
CA ILE A 111 -17.06 6.54 2.19
C ILE A 111 -17.69 5.27 2.80
N PRO A 112 -18.80 4.77 2.22
CA PRO A 112 -19.46 3.55 2.71
C PRO A 112 -18.53 2.33 2.77
N GLU A 113 -17.56 2.21 1.87
CA GLU A 113 -16.56 1.13 1.87
C GLU A 113 -15.66 1.12 3.12
N ASP A 114 -15.38 2.28 3.73
CA ASP A 114 -14.58 2.35 4.95
C ASP A 114 -15.34 1.73 6.14
N ILE A 115 -16.67 1.91 6.16
CA ILE A 115 -17.56 1.23 7.12
C ILE A 115 -17.55 -0.29 6.89
N VAL A 116 -17.53 -0.73 5.62
CA VAL A 116 -17.41 -2.16 5.30
C VAL A 116 -16.12 -2.74 5.87
N GLU A 117 -14.99 -2.04 5.74
CA GLU A 117 -13.72 -2.48 6.31
C GLU A 117 -13.80 -2.58 7.84
N GLU A 118 -14.30 -1.57 8.54
CA GLU A 118 -14.42 -1.60 10.00
C GLU A 118 -15.30 -2.76 10.49
N VAL A 119 -16.43 -2.99 9.81
CA VAL A 119 -17.32 -4.12 10.11
C VAL A 119 -16.61 -5.45 9.86
N ALA A 120 -15.98 -5.62 8.70
CA ALA A 120 -15.31 -6.87 8.34
C ALA A 120 -14.11 -7.17 9.25
N ARG A 121 -13.33 -6.14 9.62
CA ARG A 121 -12.15 -6.26 10.48
C ARG A 121 -12.50 -6.75 11.87
N ILE A 122 -13.55 -6.19 12.48
CA ILE A 122 -14.00 -6.59 13.83
C ILE A 122 -14.83 -7.88 13.81
N TYR A 123 -15.65 -8.09 12.78
CA TYR A 123 -16.34 -9.36 12.57
C TYR A 123 -15.34 -10.53 12.42
N GLY A 124 -14.19 -10.24 11.81
CA GLY A 124 -13.07 -11.14 11.65
C GLY A 124 -13.05 -11.76 10.26
N TYR A 125 -11.95 -11.54 9.53
CA TYR A 125 -11.79 -12.05 8.16
C TYR A 125 -11.86 -13.58 8.08
N PHE A 126 -11.53 -14.29 9.16
CA PHE A 126 -11.65 -15.74 9.24
C PHE A 126 -13.10 -16.25 9.22
N ALA A 127 -14.07 -15.41 9.59
CA ALA A 127 -15.48 -15.74 9.55
C ALA A 127 -16.09 -15.52 8.16
N ILE A 128 -15.38 -14.86 7.24
CA ILE A 128 -15.84 -14.61 5.88
C ILE A 128 -15.65 -15.89 5.05
N PRO A 129 -16.73 -16.42 4.42
CA PRO A 129 -16.64 -17.64 3.62
C PRO A 129 -15.68 -17.48 2.44
N SER A 130 -14.80 -18.46 2.24
CA SER A 130 -14.00 -18.56 1.02
C SER A 130 -14.83 -19.16 -0.10
N VAL A 131 -15.36 -18.29 -0.97
CA VAL A 131 -16.18 -18.70 -2.12
C VAL A 131 -15.44 -18.31 -3.40
N LEU A 132 -15.14 -19.31 -4.22
CA LEU A 132 -14.61 -19.06 -5.56
C LEU A 132 -15.68 -18.35 -6.39
N GLN A 133 -15.30 -17.24 -7.03
CA GLN A 133 -16.15 -16.59 -8.00
C GLN A 133 -16.46 -17.57 -9.14
N ARG A 134 -17.71 -17.55 -9.62
CA ARG A 134 -18.07 -18.34 -10.79
C ARG A 134 -17.20 -17.88 -11.96
N PRO A 135 -16.63 -18.80 -12.76
CA PRO A 135 -15.82 -18.43 -13.89
C PRO A 135 -16.65 -17.56 -14.83
N ALA A 136 -16.24 -16.30 -15.00
CA ALA A 136 -16.70 -15.50 -16.12
C ALA A 136 -15.95 -16.00 -17.35
N TYR A 137 -16.66 -16.51 -18.35
CA TYR A 137 -16.04 -16.87 -19.61
C TYR A 137 -15.61 -15.58 -20.31
N VAL A 138 -14.32 -15.27 -20.24
CA VAL A 138 -13.71 -14.17 -20.98
C VAL A 138 -13.10 -14.77 -22.25
N ILE A 139 -13.58 -14.35 -23.42
CA ILE A 139 -12.94 -14.68 -24.69
C ILE A 139 -11.57 -14.01 -24.68
N GLN A 140 -10.52 -14.81 -24.52
CA GLN A 140 -9.16 -14.29 -24.62
C GLN A 140 -8.84 -13.97 -26.09
N PRO A 141 -8.17 -12.83 -26.37
CA PRO A 141 -7.68 -12.57 -27.71
C PRO A 141 -6.69 -13.66 -28.13
N LYS A 142 -6.97 -14.38 -29.22
CA LYS A 142 -6.12 -15.47 -29.74
C LYS A 142 -4.67 -15.05 -29.93
N ASP A 143 -4.42 -13.79 -30.26
CA ASP A 143 -3.08 -13.24 -30.47
C ASP A 143 -2.20 -13.28 -29.20
N LYS A 144 -2.80 -13.08 -28.02
CA LYS A 144 -2.06 -13.16 -26.75
C LYS A 144 -1.73 -14.60 -26.38
N GLU A 145 -2.63 -15.53 -26.66
CA GLU A 145 -2.42 -16.97 -26.43
C GLU A 145 -1.30 -17.50 -27.33
N ASN A 146 -1.32 -17.12 -28.60
CA ASN A 146 -0.28 -17.48 -29.56
C ASN A 146 1.10 -16.97 -29.14
N LEU A 147 1.21 -15.75 -28.60
CA LEU A 147 2.50 -15.20 -28.15
C LEU A 147 3.14 -16.05 -27.05
N PHE A 148 2.38 -16.43 -26.02
CA PHE A 148 2.90 -17.28 -24.94
C PHE A 148 3.29 -18.67 -25.44
N HIS A 149 2.50 -19.22 -26.36
CA HIS A 149 2.82 -20.49 -27.00
C HIS A 149 4.14 -20.43 -27.77
N TYR A 150 4.32 -19.42 -28.64
CA TYR A 150 5.58 -19.24 -29.38
C TYR A 150 6.77 -18.98 -28.46
N GLN A 151 6.60 -18.18 -27.39
CA GLN A 151 7.66 -17.99 -26.39
C GLN A 151 8.08 -19.32 -25.75
N TYR A 152 7.11 -20.16 -25.38
CA TYR A 152 7.39 -21.48 -24.83
C TYR A 152 8.13 -22.38 -25.83
N GLU A 153 7.69 -22.42 -27.09
CA GLU A 153 8.35 -23.21 -28.14
C GLU A 153 9.80 -22.77 -28.37
N VAL A 154 10.05 -21.46 -28.47
CA VAL A 154 11.41 -20.91 -28.64
C VAL A 154 12.31 -21.27 -27.45
N LYS A 155 11.82 -21.10 -26.22
CA LYS A 155 12.58 -21.47 -25.01
C LYS A 155 12.87 -22.97 -24.99
N SER A 156 11.88 -23.80 -25.29
CA SER A 156 12.03 -25.25 -25.36
C SER A 156 13.05 -25.65 -26.42
N PHE A 157 12.99 -25.08 -27.62
CA PHE A 157 13.95 -25.33 -28.68
C PHE A 157 15.39 -24.97 -28.27
N LEU A 158 15.60 -23.77 -27.71
CA LEU A 158 16.93 -23.33 -27.25
C LEU A 158 17.48 -24.22 -26.13
N LYS A 159 16.63 -24.64 -25.19
CA LYS A 159 16.99 -25.60 -24.14
C LYS A 159 17.50 -26.91 -24.74
N HIS A 160 16.80 -27.48 -25.72
CA HIS A 160 17.22 -28.73 -26.38
C HIS A 160 18.51 -28.58 -27.22
N LYS A 161 18.88 -27.34 -27.58
CA LYS A 161 20.17 -27.03 -28.21
C LYS A 161 21.32 -26.83 -27.21
N GLY A 162 21.05 -26.93 -25.91
CA GLY A 162 22.06 -26.80 -24.85
C GLY A 162 22.25 -25.37 -24.34
N TYR A 163 21.38 -24.42 -24.70
CA TYR A 163 21.43 -23.07 -24.14
C TYR A 163 20.78 -23.03 -22.75
N ALA A 164 21.36 -22.22 -21.86
CA ALA A 164 20.79 -21.90 -20.55
C ALA A 164 20.05 -20.56 -20.61
N GLU A 165 18.80 -20.53 -20.15
CA GLU A 165 18.07 -19.28 -19.98
C GLU A 165 18.64 -18.49 -18.79
N VAL A 166 18.83 -17.18 -18.97
CA VAL A 166 19.38 -16.29 -17.95
C VAL A 166 18.48 -15.08 -17.74
N MET A 167 18.34 -14.66 -16.49
CA MET A 167 17.58 -13.48 -16.10
C MET A 167 18.54 -12.35 -15.73
N ASN A 168 18.69 -11.40 -16.64
CA ASN A 168 19.61 -10.27 -16.47
C ASN A 168 18.87 -9.01 -16.03
N TYR A 169 19.53 -8.13 -15.28
CA TYR A 169 19.00 -6.83 -14.89
C TYR A 169 18.57 -6.01 -16.10
N SER A 170 17.41 -5.36 -16.00
CA SER A 170 16.91 -4.42 -17.02
C SER A 170 17.70 -3.11 -17.06
N ALA A 171 18.49 -2.83 -16.02
CA ALA A 171 19.41 -1.71 -15.96
C ALA A 171 20.86 -2.16 -16.18
N CYS A 172 21.70 -1.24 -16.61
CA CYS A 172 23.09 -1.45 -16.98
C CYS A 172 23.95 -0.27 -16.54
N SER A 173 25.26 -0.54 -16.46
CA SER A 173 26.25 0.41 -15.99
C SER A 173 26.78 1.28 -17.13
N PRO A 174 27.25 2.52 -16.83
CA PRO A 174 27.93 3.36 -17.82
C PRO A 174 29.13 2.65 -18.47
N MET A 175 29.88 1.88 -17.68
CA MET A 175 31.04 1.12 -18.15
C MET A 175 30.65 0.02 -19.13
N LEU A 176 29.53 -0.67 -18.87
CA LEU A 176 29.03 -1.70 -19.79
C LEU A 176 28.61 -1.07 -21.11
N LEU A 177 27.93 0.07 -21.10
CA LEU A 177 27.59 0.79 -22.34
C LEU A 177 28.85 1.21 -23.12
N GLN A 178 29.83 1.76 -22.43
CA GLN A 178 31.10 2.19 -23.04
C GLN A 178 31.86 1.02 -23.70
N ALA A 179 31.89 -0.14 -23.04
CA ALA A 179 32.55 -1.33 -23.59
C ALA A 179 31.93 -1.82 -24.92
N PHE A 180 30.66 -1.49 -25.16
CA PHE A 180 29.94 -1.80 -26.41
C PHE A 180 29.86 -0.60 -27.37
N GLY A 181 30.59 0.48 -27.11
CA GLY A 181 30.59 1.69 -27.94
C GLY A 181 29.24 2.44 -27.93
N GLN A 182 28.40 2.22 -26.93
CA GLN A 182 27.08 2.83 -26.81
C GLN A 182 27.17 4.16 -26.07
N LYS A 183 26.50 5.19 -26.58
CA LYS A 183 26.48 6.51 -25.96
C LYS A 183 25.44 6.55 -24.86
N GLN A 184 25.83 7.05 -23.69
CA GLN A 184 24.94 7.16 -22.53
C GLN A 184 23.73 8.07 -22.80
N GLU A 185 23.91 9.09 -23.63
CA GLU A 185 22.88 10.05 -24.04
C GLU A 185 21.68 9.41 -24.72
N ASP A 186 21.88 8.25 -25.37
CA ASP A 186 20.82 7.52 -26.06
C ASP A 186 19.96 6.69 -25.09
N TYR A 187 20.36 6.58 -23.82
CA TYR A 187 19.78 5.68 -22.83
C TYR A 187 18.95 6.41 -21.78
N LEU A 188 17.87 5.77 -21.31
CA LEU A 188 17.06 6.30 -20.20
C LEU A 188 17.82 6.16 -18.88
N HIS A 189 18.09 7.29 -18.22
CA HIS A 189 18.83 7.37 -16.95
C HIS A 189 17.91 7.26 -15.73
N ILE A 190 18.32 6.45 -14.75
CA ILE A 190 17.62 6.30 -13.47
C ILE A 190 18.11 7.39 -12.51
N THR A 191 17.24 8.34 -12.18
CA THR A 191 17.59 9.55 -11.41
C THR A 191 18.01 9.27 -9.97
N ASN A 192 17.43 8.25 -9.34
CA ASN A 192 17.73 7.83 -7.97
C ASN A 192 18.38 6.44 -7.94
N SER A 193 19.35 6.21 -8.83
CA SER A 193 20.07 4.93 -8.86
C SER A 193 20.75 4.63 -7.52
N ILE A 194 20.58 3.41 -7.03
CA ILE A 194 21.21 2.94 -5.78
C ILE A 194 22.68 2.55 -5.98
N SER A 195 23.13 2.34 -7.23
CA SER A 195 24.52 2.07 -7.56
C SER A 195 24.87 2.47 -9.01
N GLU A 196 26.16 2.53 -9.32
CA GLU A 196 26.62 2.79 -10.70
C GLU A 196 26.32 1.62 -11.65
N ASP A 197 26.07 0.41 -11.12
CA ASP A 197 25.79 -0.77 -11.94
C ASP A 197 24.41 -0.74 -12.59
N ILE A 198 23.48 0.06 -12.06
CA ILE A 198 22.07 0.13 -12.51
C ILE A 198 21.63 1.55 -12.86
N LYS A 199 22.46 2.25 -13.63
CA LYS A 199 22.26 3.68 -13.94
C LYS A 199 21.41 3.95 -15.18
N PHE A 200 21.40 3.04 -16.14
CA PHE A 200 20.72 3.20 -17.43
C PHE A 200 19.83 1.99 -17.77
N LEU A 201 18.67 2.19 -18.39
CA LEU A 201 17.85 1.07 -18.88
C LEU A 201 18.42 0.50 -20.18
N ARG A 202 18.67 -0.81 -20.22
CA ARG A 202 19.27 -1.48 -21.39
C ARG A 202 18.35 -1.39 -22.60
N GLN A 203 18.92 -1.18 -23.77
CA GLN A 203 18.21 -1.26 -25.07
C GLN A 203 18.52 -2.57 -25.82
N SER A 204 19.52 -3.32 -25.36
CA SER A 204 19.93 -4.61 -25.92
C SER A 204 20.17 -5.62 -24.81
N LEU A 205 19.91 -6.90 -25.11
CA LEU A 205 20.23 -8.02 -24.21
C LEU A 205 21.68 -8.49 -24.35
N ILE A 206 22.34 -8.15 -25.47
CA ILE A 206 23.67 -8.64 -25.81
C ILE A 206 24.73 -8.25 -24.76
N PRO A 207 24.81 -6.97 -24.30
CA PRO A 207 25.84 -6.58 -23.33
C PRO A 207 25.81 -7.42 -22.06
N SER A 208 24.61 -7.68 -21.52
CA SER A 208 24.43 -8.51 -20.33
C SER A 208 24.75 -9.99 -20.60
N LEU A 209 24.44 -10.52 -21.78
CA LEU A 209 24.79 -11.91 -22.14
C LEU A 209 26.31 -12.11 -22.24
N VAL A 210 27.04 -11.15 -22.84
CA VAL A 210 28.51 -11.20 -22.91
C VAL A 210 29.13 -11.06 -21.52
N GLN A 211 28.57 -10.19 -20.69
CA GLN A 211 28.99 -10.07 -19.29
C GLN A 211 28.84 -11.41 -18.55
N ASN A 212 27.73 -12.13 -18.77
CA ASN A 212 27.52 -13.45 -18.18
C ASN A 212 28.57 -14.46 -18.67
N ILE A 213 28.89 -14.48 -19.95
CA ILE A 213 29.94 -15.38 -20.49
C ILE A 213 31.26 -15.12 -19.77
N LYS A 214 31.70 -13.85 -19.71
CA LYS A 214 32.94 -13.45 -19.03
C LYS A 214 32.96 -13.85 -17.55
N GLN A 215 31.84 -13.71 -16.85
CA GLN A 215 31.73 -14.11 -15.44
C GLN A 215 31.77 -15.63 -15.25
N ASN A 216 31.33 -16.40 -16.26
CA ASN A 216 31.29 -17.86 -16.20
C ASN A 216 32.60 -18.54 -16.67
N GLU A 217 33.48 -17.83 -17.38
CA GLU A 217 34.77 -18.39 -17.87
C GLU A 217 35.61 -19.05 -16.77
N GLY A 218 35.59 -18.52 -15.55
CA GLY A 218 36.33 -19.07 -14.40
C GLY A 218 35.77 -20.37 -13.81
N PHE A 219 34.54 -20.77 -14.16
CA PHE A 219 33.86 -21.95 -13.61
C PHE A 219 33.84 -23.14 -14.58
N ALA A 220 34.25 -22.95 -15.83
CA ALA A 220 34.22 -23.98 -16.87
C ALA A 220 35.12 -25.20 -16.56
N ALA A 221 36.20 -25.04 -15.78
CA ALA A 221 37.12 -26.13 -15.43
C ALA A 221 36.54 -27.15 -14.44
N HIS A 222 35.41 -26.86 -13.79
CA HIS A 222 34.79 -27.72 -12.76
C HIS A 222 33.44 -28.32 -13.17
N MET A 223 32.93 -28.00 -14.36
CA MET A 223 31.74 -28.65 -14.92
C MET A 223 32.15 -29.87 -15.75
N TYR A 224 32.34 -31.01 -15.08
CA TYR A 224 32.32 -32.30 -15.77
C TYR A 224 30.90 -32.56 -16.28
N LEU A 225 30.73 -32.51 -17.60
CA LEU A 225 29.60 -33.12 -18.32
C LEU A 225 29.83 -34.63 -18.44
#